data_AF-A0ABD1FP24-F1
#
_entry.id   AF-A0ABD1FP24-F1
#
_cell.length_a   1.000
_cell.length_b   1.000
_cell.length_c   1.000
_cell.angle_alpha   90.00
_cell.angle_beta   90.00
_cell.angle_gamma   90.00
#
_symmetry.space_group_name_H-M   'P 1'
#
loop_
_entity.id
_entity.type
_entity.pdbx_description
1 polymer ?
#
loop_
_entity_poly.entity_id
_entity_poly.type
_entity_poly.pdbx_seq_one_letter_code
_entity_poly.pdbx_strand_id
1 'polypeptide(L)'
;MLKVPDHQVAGHKAGDGQLGPLVDDSGRFYKPLQGDERGANEVSFYMSFSSNTKIPDHFTRFFPKFDGTQLVEASDGSGMQPHLVLQDLTFDCVNLSIMDIKIGSRTWPPHAHEDYVQKCLKRRIGQLQVFHRVSGARIFGSSKVGYWEPKNKSSIQNLSADEVKLLLKNFVSSNASKETQMKPDCAFASAVYGGSTGECIMWKEPPGQKASLLIFPTFMKARVLLTITS
;
A
#
# COMPACT_ATOMS: atom_id res chain seq x y z
N MET A 1 -4.43 21.94 5.98
CA MET A 1 -4.44 21.49 7.39
C MET A 1 -4.00 20.03 7.43
N LEU A 2 -3.36 19.55 8.51
CA LEU A 2 -2.99 18.13 8.62
C LEU A 2 -4.17 17.31 9.14
N LYS A 3 -4.38 16.12 8.57
CA LYS A 3 -5.46 15.20 8.95
C LYS A 3 -5.05 13.74 8.82
N VAL A 4 -5.79 12.85 9.47
CA VAL A 4 -5.61 11.40 9.35
C VAL A 4 -6.04 10.95 7.94
N PRO A 5 -5.28 10.08 7.25
CA PRO A 5 -5.67 9.59 5.93
C PRO A 5 -6.85 8.61 6.00
N ASP A 6 -7.90 8.86 5.21
CA ASP A 6 -9.11 8.03 5.18
C ASP A 6 -8.89 6.63 4.58
N HIS A 7 -7.88 6.48 3.72
CA HIS A 7 -7.68 5.29 2.89
C HIS A 7 -6.56 4.37 3.36
N GLN A 8 -6.08 4.53 4.60
CA GLN A 8 -5.00 3.69 5.12
C GLN A 8 -5.47 2.25 5.40
N VAL A 9 -4.98 1.29 4.63
CA VAL A 9 -5.34 -0.14 4.77
C VAL A 9 -4.31 -0.99 5.52
N ALA A 10 -3.11 -0.47 5.75
CA ALA A 10 -2.05 -1.18 6.46
C ALA A 10 -1.12 -0.22 7.21
N GLY A 11 -0.26 -0.77 8.10
CA GLY A 11 0.64 0.03 8.94
C GLY A 11 0.02 0.43 10.28
N HIS A 12 0.62 1.40 10.96
CA HIS A 12 0.04 2.03 12.16
C HIS A 12 -0.87 3.16 11.72
N LYS A 13 -2.13 3.13 12.14
CA LYS A 13 -3.10 4.20 11.86
C LYS A 13 -2.95 5.28 12.93
N ALA A 14 -3.06 6.53 12.52
CA ALA A 14 -3.15 7.65 13.44
C ALA A 14 -4.52 7.62 14.15
N GLY A 15 -4.54 7.89 15.45
CA GLY A 15 -5.75 7.87 16.29
C GLY A 15 -5.54 7.08 17.59
N ASP A 16 -6.40 7.32 18.58
CA ASP A 16 -6.36 6.65 19.89
C ASP A 16 -4.98 6.69 20.59
N GLY A 17 -4.26 7.82 20.44
CA GLY A 17 -2.91 8.00 20.98
C GLY A 17 -1.82 7.19 20.25
N GLN A 18 -2.11 6.64 19.07
CA GLN A 18 -1.13 5.92 18.24
C GLN A 18 -0.53 6.84 17.17
N LEU A 19 0.80 6.76 17.05
CA LEU A 19 1.55 7.44 16.01
C LEU A 19 1.27 6.78 14.65
N GLY A 20 0.81 7.58 13.70
CA GLY A 20 0.52 7.17 12.34
C GLY A 20 0.72 8.30 11.34
N PRO A 21 0.54 8.02 10.05
CA PRO A 21 0.72 9.01 9.01
C PRO A 21 -0.37 10.07 9.04
N LEU A 22 -0.06 11.21 8.43
CA LEU A 22 -0.95 12.35 8.20
C LEU A 22 -0.94 12.72 6.72
N VAL A 23 -1.95 13.44 6.26
CA VAL A 23 -2.01 14.05 4.93
C VAL A 23 -2.40 15.53 5.04
N ASP A 24 -2.12 16.31 3.99
CA ASP A 24 -2.63 17.68 3.86
C ASP A 24 -3.52 17.88 2.63
N ASP A 25 -4.08 19.08 2.51
CA ASP A 25 -4.94 19.47 1.40
C ASP A 25 -4.15 19.89 0.14
N SER A 26 -2.85 19.62 0.11
CA SER A 26 -1.95 19.89 -1.03
C SER A 26 -1.39 18.61 -1.65
N GLY A 27 -1.94 17.45 -1.29
CA GLY A 27 -1.54 16.16 -1.83
C GLY A 27 -0.22 15.65 -1.27
N ARG A 28 0.13 15.97 -0.02
CA ARG A 28 1.30 15.42 0.67
C ARG A 28 0.90 14.42 1.74
N PHE A 29 1.69 13.35 1.84
CA PHE A 29 1.63 12.28 2.82
C PHE A 29 2.83 12.36 3.75
N TYR A 30 2.57 12.52 5.04
CA TYR A 30 3.56 12.67 6.09
C TYR A 30 3.66 11.35 6.85
N LYS A 31 4.76 10.63 6.64
CA LYS A 31 5.01 9.35 7.29
C LYS A 31 5.97 9.53 8.47
N PRO A 32 5.56 9.26 9.72
CA PRO A 32 6.46 9.35 10.87
C PRO A 32 7.70 8.48 10.67
N LEU A 33 8.88 9.03 10.95
CA LEU A 33 10.11 8.26 10.87
C LEU A 33 10.13 7.21 11.98
N GLN A 34 10.33 5.95 11.58
CA GLN A 34 10.45 4.85 12.53
C GLN A 34 11.82 4.86 13.21
N GLY A 35 11.87 4.44 14.47
CA GLY A 35 13.12 4.21 15.21
C GLY A 35 13.96 3.06 14.65
N ASP A 36 15.05 2.72 15.36
CA ASP A 36 15.98 1.62 15.05
C ASP A 36 16.53 1.68 13.62
N GLU A 37 17.01 2.85 13.20
CA GLU A 37 17.55 3.16 11.86
C GLU A 37 16.56 3.02 10.69
N ARG A 38 15.35 2.46 10.90
CA ARG A 38 14.40 2.20 9.79
C ARG A 38 13.98 3.48 9.09
N GLY A 39 13.65 4.52 9.86
CA GLY A 39 13.32 5.83 9.31
C GLY A 39 14.49 6.45 8.57
N ALA A 40 15.69 6.43 9.17
CA ALA A 40 16.91 6.96 8.54
C ALA A 40 17.26 6.25 7.23
N ASN A 41 17.13 4.92 7.20
CA ASN A 41 17.36 4.11 6.01
C ASN A 41 16.33 4.40 4.90
N GLU A 42 15.07 4.62 5.26
CA GLU A 42 14.04 5.00 4.29
C GLU A 42 14.29 6.40 3.70
N VAL A 43 14.70 7.37 4.52
CA VAL A 43 15.12 8.70 4.05
C VAL A 43 16.32 8.60 3.11
N SER A 44 17.36 7.85 3.50
CA SER A 44 18.55 7.63 2.68
C SER A 44 18.22 6.99 1.33
N PHE A 45 17.30 6.01 1.32
CA PHE A 45 16.77 5.44 0.09
C PHE A 45 16.14 6.51 -0.79
N TYR A 46 15.18 7.29 -0.29
CA TYR A 46 14.46 8.27 -1.11
C TYR A 46 15.35 9.41 -1.58
N MET A 47 16.30 9.88 -0.74
CA MET A 47 17.29 10.87 -1.14
C MET A 47 18.18 10.37 -2.28
N SER A 48 18.71 9.15 -2.17
CA SER A 48 19.53 8.53 -3.22
C SER A 48 18.72 8.26 -4.49
N PHE A 49 17.50 7.72 -4.36
CA PHE A 49 16.63 7.38 -5.47
C PHE A 49 16.18 8.62 -6.25
N SER A 50 15.73 9.67 -5.57
CA SER A 50 15.19 10.88 -6.20
C SER A 50 16.24 11.77 -6.87
N SER A 51 17.49 11.70 -6.43
CA SER A 51 18.61 12.47 -7.02
C SER A 51 19.38 11.71 -8.10
N ASN A 52 19.12 10.41 -8.29
CA ASN A 52 19.86 9.57 -9.22
C ASN A 52 19.33 9.70 -10.66
N THR A 53 19.95 10.57 -11.44
CA THR A 53 19.63 10.81 -12.86
C THR A 53 19.91 9.63 -13.79
N LYS A 54 20.54 8.55 -13.31
CA LYS A 54 20.77 7.33 -14.08
C LYS A 54 19.57 6.37 -14.06
N ILE A 55 18.60 6.58 -13.17
CA ILE A 55 17.38 5.77 -13.10
C ILE A 55 16.40 6.31 -14.15
N PRO A 56 15.95 5.51 -15.12
CA PRO A 56 15.00 5.97 -16.13
C PRO A 56 13.66 6.39 -15.53
N ASP A 57 13.03 7.42 -16.12
CA ASP A 57 11.74 7.97 -15.65
C ASP A 57 10.62 6.93 -15.57
N HIS A 58 10.63 5.94 -16.46
CA HIS A 58 9.64 4.87 -16.47
C HIS A 58 9.76 3.94 -15.25
N PHE A 59 10.87 3.97 -14.50
CA PHE A 59 11.00 3.30 -13.20
C PHE A 59 10.63 4.23 -12.04
N THR A 60 11.01 5.52 -12.09
CA THR A 60 10.77 6.47 -11.00
C THR A 60 9.28 6.73 -10.77
N ARG A 61 8.46 6.65 -11.83
CA ARG A 61 6.99 6.75 -11.74
C ARG A 61 6.31 5.71 -10.83
N PHE A 62 7.00 4.62 -10.47
CA PHE A 62 6.48 3.61 -9.56
C PHE A 62 6.71 3.95 -8.09
N PHE A 63 7.31 5.09 -7.78
CA PHE A 63 7.56 5.53 -6.41
C PHE A 63 6.85 6.87 -6.18
N PRO A 64 6.29 7.11 -4.98
CA PRO A 64 5.79 8.42 -4.62
C PRO A 64 6.90 9.47 -4.75
N LYS A 65 6.56 10.66 -5.25
CA LYS A 65 7.49 11.79 -5.24
C LYS A 65 7.95 12.06 -3.81
N PHE A 66 9.24 12.28 -3.64
CA PHE A 66 9.87 12.62 -2.36
C PHE A 66 10.07 14.13 -2.26
N ASP A 67 9.52 14.74 -1.21
CA ASP A 67 9.60 16.19 -0.96
C ASP A 67 10.46 16.52 0.27
N GLY A 68 11.28 15.57 0.73
CA GLY A 68 12.19 15.76 1.86
C GLY A 68 11.65 15.22 3.19
N THR A 69 12.19 15.77 4.28
CA THR A 69 11.73 15.50 5.64
C THR A 69 11.27 16.80 6.30
N GLN A 70 10.32 16.70 7.22
CA GLN A 70 9.78 17.86 7.92
C GLN A 70 9.48 17.51 9.38
N LEU A 71 9.69 18.47 10.29
CA LEU A 71 9.16 18.38 11.65
C LEU A 71 7.68 18.75 11.64
N VAL A 72 6.85 17.84 12.12
CA VAL A 72 5.38 17.95 12.13
C VAL A 72 4.86 17.50 13.49
N GLU A 73 3.79 18.12 13.98
CA GLU A 73 3.12 17.69 15.20
C GLU A 73 2.62 16.25 15.03
N ALA A 74 3.09 15.36 15.90
CA ALA A 74 2.83 13.95 15.83
C ALA A 74 1.35 13.63 16.11
N SER A 75 0.81 12.67 15.37
CA SER A 75 -0.61 12.32 15.47
C SER A 75 -1.04 11.72 16.81
N ASP A 76 -0.07 11.34 17.65
CA ASP A 76 -0.28 10.83 19.01
C ASP A 76 -0.20 11.92 20.09
N GLY A 77 0.05 13.17 19.72
CA GLY A 77 0.19 14.28 20.66
C GLY A 77 1.54 14.33 21.38
N SER A 78 2.53 13.53 20.95
CA SER A 78 3.88 13.52 21.56
C SER A 78 4.74 14.74 21.23
N GLY A 79 4.19 15.73 20.51
CA GLY A 79 4.89 16.94 20.08
C GLY A 79 5.48 16.83 18.68
N MET A 80 6.45 17.68 18.35
CA MET A 80 7.05 17.73 17.01
C MET A 80 7.93 16.51 16.77
N GLN A 81 7.64 15.74 15.73
CA GLN A 81 8.43 14.59 15.29
C GLN A 81 8.82 14.69 13.81
N PRO A 82 9.97 14.11 13.42
CA PRO A 82 10.38 14.08 12.03
C PRO A 82 9.49 13.11 11.21
N HIS A 83 9.03 13.60 10.07
CA HIS A 83 8.24 12.86 9.10
C HIS A 83 8.94 12.86 7.73
N LEU A 84 8.87 11.75 7.02
CA LEU A 84 9.16 11.65 5.60
C LEU A 84 7.98 12.23 4.83
N VAL A 85 8.23 13.19 3.93
CA VAL A 85 7.20 13.83 3.11
C VAL A 85 7.20 13.19 1.73
N LEU A 86 6.09 12.55 1.39
CA LEU A 86 5.85 11.87 0.13
C LEU A 86 4.61 12.42 -0.57
N GLN A 87 4.45 12.16 -1.85
CA GLN A 87 3.19 12.38 -2.56
C GLN A 87 2.06 11.55 -1.94
N ASP A 88 0.91 12.17 -1.66
CA ASP A 88 -0.33 11.48 -1.37
C ASP A 88 -0.96 10.97 -2.67
N LEU A 89 -0.96 9.65 -2.80
CA LEU A 89 -1.44 8.93 -3.98
C LEU A 89 -2.96 8.81 -4.02
N THR A 90 -3.60 9.11 -2.89
CA THR A 90 -5.05 9.05 -2.71
C THR A 90 -5.69 10.43 -2.81
N PHE A 91 -4.87 11.47 -3.01
CA PHE A 91 -5.33 12.83 -3.18
C PHE A 91 -6.28 12.96 -4.38
N ASP A 92 -7.43 13.60 -4.18
CA ASP A 92 -8.51 13.77 -5.15
C ASP A 92 -9.08 12.47 -5.76
N CYS A 93 -8.81 11.31 -5.16
CA CYS A 93 -9.39 10.05 -5.59
C CYS A 93 -10.79 9.86 -5.00
N VAL A 94 -11.80 9.68 -5.85
CA VAL A 94 -13.17 9.35 -5.45
C VAL A 94 -13.40 7.84 -5.61
N ASN A 95 -14.21 7.24 -4.72
CA ASN A 95 -14.58 5.81 -4.79
C ASN A 95 -13.37 4.85 -4.87
N LEU A 96 -12.29 5.18 -4.15
CA LEU A 96 -11.00 4.49 -4.26
C LEU A 96 -11.02 3.08 -3.66
N SER A 97 -10.83 2.07 -4.50
CA SER A 97 -10.36 0.74 -4.08
C SER A 97 -8.86 0.76 -3.90
N ILE A 98 -8.34 0.23 -2.79
CA ILE A 98 -6.92 0.25 -2.45
C ILE A 98 -6.48 -1.08 -1.80
N MET A 99 -5.33 -1.60 -2.20
CA MET A 99 -4.77 -2.85 -1.65
C MET A 99 -3.27 -2.73 -1.41
N ASP A 100 -2.83 -3.07 -0.19
CA ASP A 100 -1.42 -3.19 0.19
C ASP A 100 -0.99 -4.65 0.10
N ILE A 101 -0.08 -4.94 -0.83
CA ILE A 101 0.51 -6.25 -1.04
C ILE A 101 1.99 -6.17 -0.67
N LYS A 102 2.39 -6.92 0.34
CA LYS A 102 3.81 -7.11 0.65
C LYS A 102 4.41 -8.12 -0.32
N ILE A 103 5.55 -7.78 -0.92
CA ILE A 103 6.29 -8.61 -1.87
C ILE A 103 7.61 -9.05 -1.24
N GLY A 104 7.99 -10.30 -1.49
CA GLY A 104 9.27 -10.87 -1.11
C GLY A 104 9.15 -12.26 -0.49
N SER A 105 10.04 -13.17 -0.92
CA SER A 105 10.24 -14.48 -0.28
C SER A 105 10.91 -14.38 1.09
N ARG A 106 11.42 -13.20 1.46
CA ARG A 106 11.98 -12.85 2.78
C ARG A 106 11.48 -11.46 3.15
N THR A 107 11.22 -11.23 4.44
CA THR A 107 10.68 -9.94 4.95
C THR A 107 11.53 -9.37 6.08
N TRP A 108 12.76 -9.85 6.20
CA TRP A 108 13.79 -9.41 7.12
C TRP A 108 15.10 -9.16 6.35
N PRO A 109 15.96 -8.24 6.82
CA PRO A 109 17.27 -8.02 6.20
C PRO A 109 18.21 -9.22 6.39
N PRO A 110 19.24 -9.41 5.52
CA PRO A 110 20.22 -10.49 5.62
C PRO A 110 20.91 -10.56 6.98
N HIS A 111 21.13 -9.40 7.60
CA HIS A 111 21.79 -9.26 8.91
C HIS A 111 20.80 -9.09 10.07
N ALA A 112 19.53 -9.53 9.92
CA ALA A 112 18.57 -9.48 11.01
C ALA A 112 18.96 -10.44 12.15
N HIS A 113 18.83 -9.99 13.39
CA HIS A 113 18.91 -10.87 14.56
C HIS A 113 17.86 -11.99 14.50
N GLU A 114 18.22 -13.15 15.03
CA GLU A 114 17.42 -14.38 14.98
C GLU A 114 16.00 -14.18 15.55
N ASP A 115 15.85 -13.45 16.66
CA ASP A 115 14.54 -13.16 17.25
C ASP A 115 13.60 -12.40 16.29
N TYR A 116 14.17 -11.48 15.49
CA TYR A 116 13.40 -10.75 14.49
C TYR A 116 13.05 -11.65 13.30
N VAL A 117 13.95 -12.55 12.89
CA VAL A 117 13.71 -13.57 11.87
C VAL A 117 12.56 -14.48 12.30
N GLN A 118 12.61 -15.03 13.51
CA GLN A 118 11.57 -15.89 14.08
C GLN A 118 10.23 -15.18 14.20
N LYS A 119 10.21 -13.91 14.62
CA LYS A 119 9.00 -13.07 14.63
C LYS A 119 8.41 -12.90 13.23
N CYS A 120 9.25 -12.79 12.18
CA CYS A 120 8.80 -12.69 10.80
C CYS A 120 8.32 -14.04 10.24
N LEU A 121 8.99 -15.14 10.59
CA LEU A 121 8.61 -16.50 10.20
C LEU A 121 7.27 -16.91 10.81
N LYS A 122 7.03 -16.65 12.10
CA LYS A 122 5.73 -16.90 12.76
C LYS A 122 4.57 -16.20 12.05
N ARG A 123 4.82 -15.02 11.48
CA ARG A 123 3.84 -14.24 10.69
C ARG A 123 3.62 -14.77 9.26
N ARG A 124 4.32 -15.85 8.86
CA ARG A 124 4.26 -16.49 7.53
C ARG A 124 3.82 -17.96 7.58
N ILE A 125 3.56 -18.52 8.76
CA ILE A 125 3.08 -19.90 8.89
C ILE A 125 1.73 -19.99 8.17
N GLY A 126 1.70 -20.64 7.00
CA GLY A 126 0.54 -20.73 6.09
C GLY A 126 0.75 -20.17 4.67
N GLN A 127 1.82 -19.39 4.43
CA GLN A 127 2.08 -18.69 3.14
C GLN A 127 3.47 -18.97 2.57
N LEU A 128 4.14 -20.05 3.02
CA LEU A 128 5.51 -20.37 2.61
C LEU A 128 5.68 -20.58 1.09
N GLN A 129 4.61 -20.84 0.34
CA GLN A 129 4.65 -21.10 -1.10
C GLN A 129 4.37 -19.87 -1.99
N VAL A 130 4.09 -18.69 -1.42
CA VAL A 130 3.69 -17.51 -2.20
C VAL A 130 4.66 -16.35 -1.95
N PHE A 131 5.17 -15.73 -3.02
CA PHE A 131 6.12 -14.60 -2.96
C PHE A 131 5.50 -13.28 -2.49
N HIS A 132 4.21 -13.26 -2.16
CA HIS A 132 3.47 -12.07 -1.78
C HIS A 132 2.44 -12.35 -0.69
N ARG A 133 2.08 -11.30 0.06
CA ARG A 133 1.05 -11.35 1.10
C ARG A 133 0.23 -10.06 1.11
N VAL A 134 -1.09 -10.20 0.99
CA VAL A 134 -2.00 -9.07 1.19
C VAL A 134 -1.96 -8.64 2.65
N SER A 135 -1.58 -7.39 2.90
CA SER A 135 -1.44 -6.83 4.24
C SER A 135 -2.59 -5.92 4.63
N GLY A 136 -3.38 -5.45 3.65
CA GLY A 136 -4.53 -4.57 3.81
C GLY A 136 -5.30 -4.43 2.50
N ALA A 137 -6.62 -4.24 2.57
CA ALA A 137 -7.45 -3.97 1.40
C ALA A 137 -8.69 -3.19 1.81
N ARG A 138 -9.18 -2.33 0.91
CA ARG A 138 -10.47 -1.65 0.97
C ARG A 138 -10.99 -1.61 -0.47
N ILE A 139 -12.16 -2.17 -0.72
CA ILE A 139 -12.71 -2.32 -2.06
C ILE A 139 -14.04 -1.58 -2.12
N PHE A 140 -14.15 -0.65 -3.06
CA PHE A 140 -15.40 0.03 -3.37
C PHE A 140 -16.30 -0.94 -4.15
N GLY A 141 -17.52 -1.16 -3.66
CA GLY A 141 -18.53 -1.95 -4.38
C GLY A 141 -19.40 -1.06 -5.27
N SER A 142 -20.20 -0.20 -4.65
CA SER A 142 -21.02 0.81 -5.34
C SER A 142 -21.47 1.88 -4.35
N SER A 143 -22.04 2.99 -4.81
CA SER A 143 -22.59 4.02 -3.93
C SER A 143 -23.69 3.49 -2.99
N LYS A 144 -24.37 2.39 -3.36
CA LYS A 144 -25.41 1.75 -2.53
C LYS A 144 -24.82 0.76 -1.52
N VAL A 145 -23.78 0.01 -1.91
CA VAL A 145 -23.18 -1.07 -1.11
C VAL A 145 -22.05 -0.55 -0.21
N GLY A 146 -21.42 0.57 -0.59
CA GLY A 146 -20.29 1.17 0.08
C GLY A 146 -18.99 0.38 -0.11
N TYR A 147 -18.17 0.36 0.93
CA TYR A 147 -16.88 -0.32 0.93
C TYR A 147 -16.94 -1.69 1.62
N TRP A 148 -16.17 -2.62 1.09
CA TRP A 148 -15.73 -3.81 1.78
C TRP A 148 -14.34 -3.58 2.39
N GLU A 149 -14.19 -3.94 3.66
CA GLU A 149 -12.93 -3.91 4.41
C GLU A 149 -12.82 -5.18 5.26
N PRO A 150 -11.59 -5.68 5.51
CA PRO A 150 -11.39 -6.81 6.41
C PRO A 150 -11.78 -6.44 7.84
N LYS A 151 -12.40 -7.38 8.57
CA LYS A 151 -12.82 -7.17 9.97
C LYS A 151 -11.65 -6.77 10.86
N ASN A 152 -10.47 -7.34 10.63
CA ASN A 152 -9.25 -6.99 11.33
C ASN A 152 -8.01 -7.38 10.52
N LYS A 153 -6.83 -6.97 11.01
CA LYS A 153 -5.54 -7.25 10.39
C LYS A 153 -5.22 -8.75 10.26
N SER A 154 -5.69 -9.58 11.18
CA SER A 154 -5.42 -11.03 11.16
C SER A 154 -6.26 -11.74 10.11
N SER A 155 -7.51 -11.30 9.87
CA SER A 155 -8.39 -11.93 8.88
C SER A 155 -7.84 -11.83 7.46
N ILE A 156 -7.18 -10.72 7.11
CA ILE A 156 -6.56 -10.56 5.78
C ILE A 156 -5.19 -11.23 5.67
N GLN A 157 -4.45 -11.34 6.78
CA GLN A 157 -3.11 -11.93 6.77
C GLN A 157 -3.13 -13.45 6.72
N ASN A 158 -4.24 -14.08 7.10
CA ASN A 158 -4.39 -15.53 7.17
C ASN A 158 -5.25 -16.12 6.03
N LEU A 159 -5.48 -15.36 4.96
CA LEU A 159 -6.19 -15.85 3.79
C LEU A 159 -5.43 -17.01 3.13
N SER A 160 -6.18 -18.05 2.75
CA SER A 160 -5.75 -19.13 1.88
C SER A 160 -5.47 -18.64 0.45
N ALA A 161 -4.81 -19.48 -0.36
CA ALA A 161 -4.51 -19.13 -1.75
C ALA A 161 -5.78 -18.84 -2.57
N ASP A 162 -6.85 -19.61 -2.37
CA ASP A 162 -8.13 -19.42 -3.07
C ASP A 162 -8.83 -18.13 -2.62
N GLU A 163 -8.77 -17.80 -1.34
CA GLU A 163 -9.32 -16.54 -0.82
C GLU A 163 -8.53 -15.32 -1.34
N VAL A 164 -7.20 -15.41 -1.43
CA VAL A 164 -6.37 -14.36 -2.06
C VAL A 164 -6.75 -14.21 -3.53
N LYS A 165 -6.93 -15.31 -4.26
CA LYS A 165 -7.35 -15.29 -5.68
C LYS A 165 -8.73 -14.65 -5.84
N LEU A 166 -9.68 -14.97 -4.96
CA LEU A 166 -11.00 -14.36 -4.95
C LEU A 166 -10.92 -12.85 -4.63
N LEU A 167 -10.10 -12.47 -3.66
CA LEU A 167 -9.88 -11.08 -3.28
C LEU A 167 -9.30 -10.25 -4.44
N LEU A 168 -8.29 -10.78 -5.15
CA LEU A 168 -7.72 -10.13 -6.33
C LEU A 168 -8.73 -9.97 -7.47
N LYS A 169 -9.65 -10.92 -7.64
CA LYS A 169 -10.74 -10.80 -8.61
C LYS A 169 -11.76 -9.74 -8.19
N ASN A 170 -12.16 -9.74 -6.92
CA ASN A 170 -13.08 -8.74 -6.37
C ASN A 170 -12.50 -7.32 -6.48
N PHE A 171 -11.20 -7.16 -6.28
CA PHE A 171 -10.54 -5.86 -6.39
C PHE A 171 -10.76 -5.20 -7.75
N VAL A 172 -10.78 -5.98 -8.83
CA VAL A 172 -10.95 -5.49 -10.21
C VAL A 172 -12.37 -5.68 -10.75
N SER A 173 -13.35 -5.90 -9.88
CA SER A 173 -14.75 -6.13 -10.29
C SER A 173 -15.62 -4.91 -10.07
N SER A 174 -16.60 -4.68 -10.95
CA SER A 174 -17.60 -3.62 -10.77
C SER A 174 -18.75 -4.04 -9.86
N ASN A 175 -18.90 -5.35 -9.67
CA ASN A 175 -19.95 -5.98 -8.87
C ASN A 175 -19.43 -6.53 -7.54
N ALA A 176 -18.34 -5.98 -7.00
CA ALA A 176 -17.78 -6.40 -5.72
C ALA A 176 -18.83 -6.20 -4.60
N SER A 177 -19.46 -7.29 -4.16
CA SER A 177 -20.53 -7.26 -3.14
C SER A 177 -20.12 -8.03 -1.89
N LYS A 178 -20.73 -7.68 -0.75
CA LYS A 178 -20.61 -8.45 0.50
C LYS A 178 -21.35 -9.80 0.45
N GLU A 179 -22.23 -9.97 -0.54
CA GLU A 179 -23.07 -11.15 -0.70
C GLU A 179 -22.35 -12.19 -1.55
N THR A 180 -21.95 -13.27 -0.88
CA THR A 180 -21.02 -14.33 -1.31
C THR A 180 -21.49 -15.18 -2.49
N GLN A 181 -22.50 -14.76 -3.28
CA GLN A 181 -23.08 -15.57 -4.35
C GLN A 181 -22.84 -15.05 -5.76
N MET A 182 -22.54 -13.75 -5.95
CA MET A 182 -22.20 -13.26 -7.29
C MET A 182 -20.73 -13.49 -7.60
N LYS A 183 -20.48 -14.15 -8.74
CA LYS A 183 -19.14 -14.35 -9.28
C LYS A 183 -18.55 -12.97 -9.65
N PRO A 184 -17.28 -12.68 -9.28
CA PRO A 184 -16.63 -11.43 -9.65
C PRO A 184 -16.58 -11.30 -11.18
N ASP A 185 -17.00 -10.16 -11.71
CA ASP A 185 -17.05 -9.90 -13.16
C ASP A 185 -15.67 -9.56 -13.75
N CYS A 186 -14.70 -9.19 -12.90
CA CYS A 186 -13.36 -8.76 -13.30
C CYS A 186 -13.36 -7.65 -14.36
N ALA A 187 -14.37 -6.78 -14.38
CA ALA A 187 -14.57 -5.76 -15.41
C ALA A 187 -13.35 -4.85 -15.65
N PHE A 188 -12.55 -4.60 -14.62
CA PHE A 188 -11.37 -3.74 -14.67
C PHE A 188 -10.05 -4.51 -14.79
N ALA A 189 -10.08 -5.85 -14.88
CA ALA A 189 -8.86 -6.67 -14.85
C ALA A 189 -7.88 -6.32 -15.97
N SER A 190 -8.38 -6.06 -17.17
CA SER A 190 -7.54 -5.69 -18.30
C SER A 190 -6.95 -4.30 -18.17
N ALA A 191 -7.53 -3.39 -17.38
CA ALA A 191 -6.99 -2.04 -17.16
C ALA A 191 -6.02 -1.99 -15.98
N VAL A 192 -6.17 -2.90 -15.02
CA VAL A 192 -5.42 -2.91 -13.75
C VAL A 192 -4.27 -3.90 -13.75
N TYR A 193 -4.46 -5.08 -14.34
CA TYR A 193 -3.49 -6.17 -14.29
C TYR A 193 -2.78 -6.44 -15.61
N GLY A 194 -3.50 -6.49 -16.73
CA GLY A 194 -2.96 -7.25 -17.87
C GLY A 194 -3.91 -7.49 -19.02
N GLY A 195 -3.48 -7.20 -20.25
CA GLY A 195 -3.89 -7.90 -21.47
C GLY A 195 -2.86 -8.97 -21.84
N SER A 196 -3.22 -9.86 -22.77
CA SER A 196 -2.66 -11.22 -23.02
C SER A 196 -1.18 -11.40 -23.36
N THR A 197 -0.30 -10.41 -23.20
CA THR A 197 1.14 -10.53 -23.55
C THR A 197 2.07 -10.79 -22.37
N GLY A 198 1.57 -10.88 -21.13
CA GLY A 198 2.41 -11.33 -20.00
C GLY A 198 3.56 -10.39 -19.61
N GLU A 199 3.63 -9.20 -20.19
CA GLU A 199 4.49 -8.12 -19.74
C GLU A 199 3.74 -7.38 -18.63
N CYS A 200 4.04 -7.73 -17.39
CA CYS A 200 3.51 -7.05 -16.21
C CYS A 200 4.21 -5.70 -16.04
N ILE A 201 4.07 -4.78 -17.00
CA ILE A 201 4.42 -3.34 -16.97
C ILE A 201 3.63 -2.69 -18.12
N MET A 202 3.17 -1.45 -17.90
CA MET A 202 2.37 -0.57 -18.79
C MET A 202 0.85 -0.66 -18.58
N TRP A 203 0.28 0.32 -17.87
CA TRP A 203 -1.16 0.60 -17.95
C TRP A 203 -1.38 2.02 -18.47
N LYS A 204 -2.01 2.10 -19.65
CA LYS A 204 -2.56 3.33 -20.22
C LYS A 204 -3.77 3.76 -19.39
N GLU A 205 -3.90 5.07 -19.20
CA GLU A 205 -5.10 5.71 -18.65
C GLU A 205 -6.31 5.40 -19.55
N PRO A 206 -7.35 4.70 -19.04
CA PRO A 206 -8.67 4.77 -19.65
C PRO A 206 -9.27 6.17 -19.39
N PRO A 207 -10.11 6.71 -20.28
CA PRO A 207 -10.88 7.90 -19.97
C PRO A 207 -11.78 7.63 -18.75
N GLY A 208 -11.53 8.32 -17.63
CA GLY A 208 -12.40 8.31 -16.45
C GLY A 208 -12.01 7.41 -15.28
N GLN A 209 -10.94 6.59 -15.36
CA GLN A 209 -10.51 5.73 -14.24
C GLN A 209 -9.00 5.77 -14.05
N LYS A 210 -8.53 5.90 -12.80
CA LYS A 210 -7.11 5.87 -12.44
C LYS A 210 -6.78 4.54 -11.77
N ALA A 211 -5.83 3.80 -12.33
CA ALA A 211 -5.22 2.65 -11.68
C ALA A 211 -3.73 2.91 -11.47
N SER A 212 -3.25 2.82 -10.23
CA SER A 212 -1.83 3.03 -9.91
C SER A 212 -1.24 1.84 -9.16
N LEU A 213 -0.04 1.43 -9.59
CA LEU A 213 0.84 0.45 -8.94
C LEU A 213 2.03 1.20 -8.37
N LEU A 214 2.23 1.15 -7.05
CA LEU A 214 3.31 1.91 -6.42
C LEU A 214 4.12 1.06 -5.44
N ILE A 215 5.44 1.14 -5.57
CA ILE A 215 6.42 0.41 -4.77
C ILE A 215 6.86 1.29 -3.61
N PHE A 216 6.61 0.82 -2.39
CA PHE A 216 7.15 1.41 -1.18
C PHE A 216 8.32 0.57 -0.67
N PRO A 217 9.55 1.10 -0.72
CA PRO A 217 10.69 0.47 -0.08
C PRO A 217 10.69 0.86 1.40
N THR A 218 10.15 0.00 2.25
CA THR A 218 10.66 -0.08 3.62
C THR A 218 11.77 -1.11 3.56
N PHE A 219 13.00 -0.81 4.00
CA PHE A 219 14.17 -1.71 3.86
C PHE A 219 13.78 -3.21 3.95
N MET A 220 13.89 -3.93 2.81
CA MET A 220 13.58 -5.37 2.60
C MET A 220 12.11 -5.80 2.66
N LYS A 221 11.17 -4.85 2.68
CA LYS A 221 9.73 -5.02 2.52
C LYS A 221 9.28 -4.08 1.41
N ALA A 222 9.42 -4.53 0.16
CA ALA A 222 8.71 -3.89 -0.93
C ALA A 222 7.21 -4.11 -0.73
N ARG A 223 6.44 -3.04 -0.85
CA ARG A 223 4.98 -3.14 -0.91
C ARG A 223 4.50 -2.57 -2.21
N VAL A 224 3.56 -3.25 -2.81
CA VAL A 224 2.77 -2.75 -3.91
C VAL A 224 1.47 -2.19 -3.35
N LEU A 225 1.19 -0.93 -3.69
CA LEU A 225 -0.12 -0.33 -3.52
C LEU A 225 -0.83 -0.39 -4.86
N LEU A 226 -1.95 -1.11 -4.92
CA LEU A 226 -2.86 -1.09 -6.05
C LEU A 226 -4.01 -0.15 -5.74
N THR A 227 -4.39 0.66 -6.71
CA THR A 227 -5.53 1.58 -6.62
C THR A 227 -6.42 1.46 -7.84
N ILE A 228 -7.73 1.62 -7.66
CA ILE A 228 -8.71 1.74 -8.75
C ILE A 228 -9.74 2.78 -8.30
N THR A 229 -9.98 3.77 -9.15
CA THR A 229 -11.09 4.73 -8.98
C THR A 229 -12.16 4.46 -10.02
N SER A 230 -13.42 4.38 -9.59
CA SER A 230 -14.60 4.15 -10.44
C SER A 230 -15.57 5.32 -10.44
#